data_AF-A0A848YRW5-F1
#
_entry.id   AF-A0A848YRW5-F1
#
_cell.length_a   1.000
_cell.length_b   1.000
_cell.length_c   1.000
_cell.angle_alpha   90.00
_cell.angle_beta   90.00
_cell.angle_gamma   90.00
#
_symmetry.space_group_name_H-M   'P 1'
#
loop_
_entity.id
_entity.type
_entity.pdbx_description
1 polymer ?
#
loop_
_entity_poly.entity_id
_entity_poly.type
_entity_poly.pdbx_seq_one_letter_code
_entity_poly.pdbx_strand_id
1 'polypeptide(L)'
;MPYEIWMMRPDRKMMPNKDFPIRFVYCTGAAFSHGIETHRIEGMEVCIYAPSKTVADCFKYRNKIGLDVATEALKEGWRAKCFTMDELWQAAKVCRVQNIIQPYVEMLVQ
;
A
#
# COMPACT_ATOMS: atom_id res chain seq x y z
N MET A 1 3.37 18.84 4.74
CA MET A 1 2.65 17.66 5.27
C MET A 1 1.70 17.14 4.21
N PRO A 2 1.53 15.81 4.08
CA PRO A 2 0.60 15.22 3.11
C PRO A 2 -0.85 15.65 3.40
N TYR A 3 -1.65 15.78 2.34
CA TYR A 3 -3.06 16.19 2.44
C TYR A 3 -3.94 15.14 3.15
N GLU A 4 -3.56 13.86 3.06
CA GLU A 4 -4.27 12.75 3.69
C GLU A 4 -3.29 11.65 4.11
N ILE A 5 -3.53 11.03 5.26
CA ILE A 5 -2.68 9.95 5.80
C ILE A 5 -3.49 8.66 5.87
N TRP A 6 -2.98 7.59 5.26
CA TRP A 6 -3.59 6.26 5.33
C TRP A 6 -2.83 5.38 6.31
N MET A 7 -3.52 4.83 7.31
CA MET A 7 -2.90 4.00 8.34
C MET A 7 -3.62 2.66 8.47
N MET A 8 -2.85 1.57 8.41
CA MET A 8 -3.39 0.24 8.68
C MET A 8 -3.47 -0.04 10.17
N ARG A 9 -4.47 -0.82 10.56
CA ARG A 9 -4.63 -1.30 11.94
C ARG A 9 -5.13 -2.74 12.01
N PRO A 10 -4.70 -3.51 13.03
CA PRO A 10 -5.10 -4.90 13.22
C PRO A 10 -6.38 -5.07 14.06
N ASP A 11 -6.88 -4.01 14.69
CA ASP A 11 -8.14 -4.02 15.45
C ASP A 11 -9.14 -3.00 14.91
N ARG A 12 -10.41 -3.10 15.30
CA ARG A 12 -11.49 -2.17 14.89
C ARG A 12 -11.90 -1.20 16.00
N LYS A 13 -11.04 -0.94 16.98
CA LYS A 13 -11.41 -0.08 18.12
C LYS A 13 -11.69 1.34 17.65
N MET A 14 -12.81 1.93 18.12
CA MET A 14 -13.15 3.32 17.86
C MET A 14 -12.01 4.22 18.37
N MET A 15 -11.51 5.12 17.52
CA MET A 15 -10.51 6.08 17.94
C MET A 15 -11.16 7.43 18.22
N PRO A 16 -10.72 8.15 19.26
CA PRO A 16 -11.10 9.53 19.44
C PRO A 16 -10.60 10.37 18.26
N ASN A 17 -11.41 11.35 17.87
CA ASN A 17 -11.12 12.29 16.81
C ASN A 17 -9.82 13.03 17.14
N LYS A 18 -8.87 13.10 16.20
CA LYS A 18 -7.62 13.85 16.35
C LYS A 18 -7.42 14.72 15.12
N ASP A 19 -6.76 15.85 15.31
CA ASP A 19 -6.69 17.05 14.47
C ASP A 19 -6.12 16.87 13.04
N PHE A 20 -6.01 15.64 12.53
CA PHE A 20 -5.40 15.29 11.26
C PHE A 20 -6.30 14.37 10.43
N PRO A 21 -6.32 14.53 9.09
CA PRO A 21 -7.12 13.71 8.18
C PRO A 21 -6.50 12.30 8.00
N ILE A 22 -6.65 11.45 9.01
CA ILE A 22 -6.17 10.06 8.99
C ILE A 22 -7.31 9.12 8.58
N ARG A 23 -7.11 8.36 7.51
CA ARG A 23 -7.98 7.25 7.10
C ARG A 23 -7.44 5.93 7.60
N PHE A 24 -8.22 5.27 8.44
CA PHE A 24 -7.87 3.95 8.94
C PHE A 24 -8.39 2.84 8.03
N VAL A 25 -7.53 1.87 7.75
CA VAL A 25 -7.87 0.65 7.02
C VAL A 25 -7.57 -0.56 7.88
N TYR A 26 -8.54 -1.45 7.99
CA TYR A 26 -8.35 -2.70 8.72
C TYR A 26 -7.60 -3.72 7.87
N CYS A 27 -6.50 -4.24 8.40
CA CYS A 27 -5.71 -5.33 7.82
C CYS A 27 -5.10 -6.16 8.95
N THR A 28 -5.06 -7.48 8.79
CA THR A 28 -4.52 -8.41 9.81
C THR A 28 -3.67 -9.51 9.19
N GLY A 29 -2.95 -10.25 10.04
CA GLY A 29 -2.12 -11.38 9.64
C GLY A 29 -0.94 -10.97 8.76
N ALA A 30 -0.50 -11.87 7.87
CA ALA A 30 0.65 -11.64 7.01
C ALA A 30 0.52 -10.38 6.12
N ALA A 31 -0.70 -10.04 5.68
CA ALA A 31 -0.94 -8.84 4.90
C ALA A 31 -0.76 -7.53 5.70
N PHE A 32 -0.82 -7.60 7.03
CA PHE A 32 -0.54 -6.44 7.88
C PHE A 32 0.96 -6.30 8.16
N SER A 33 1.68 -7.39 8.43
CA SER A 33 3.09 -7.33 8.82
C SER A 33 4.08 -7.31 7.66
N HIS A 34 3.69 -7.80 6.48
CA HIS A 34 4.58 -7.89 5.33
C HIS A 34 4.95 -6.50 4.78
N GLY A 35 6.23 -6.32 4.47
CA GLY A 35 6.74 -5.12 3.82
C GLY A 35 6.68 -3.88 4.70
N ILE A 36 6.72 -3.98 6.03
CA ILE A 36 6.91 -2.81 6.90
C ILE A 36 8.39 -2.45 6.91
N GLU A 37 8.69 -1.20 6.57
CA GLU A 37 10.00 -0.58 6.62
C GLU A 37 10.02 0.50 7.71
N THR A 38 11.17 0.67 8.38
CA THR A 38 11.37 1.71 9.39
C THR A 38 12.17 2.85 8.78
N HIS A 39 11.62 4.06 8.80
CA HIS A 39 12.27 5.26 8.29
C HIS A 39 12.43 6.28 9.41
N ARG A 40 13.49 7.09 9.33
CA ARG A 40 13.70 8.21 10.26
C ARG A 40 13.28 9.51 9.59
N ILE A 41 12.22 10.15 10.10
CA ILE A 41 11.68 11.41 9.59
C ILE A 41 11.67 12.40 10.75
N GLU A 42 12.30 13.57 10.58
CA GLU A 42 12.38 14.61 11.62
C GLU A 42 12.87 14.09 12.98
N GLY A 43 13.79 13.13 12.98
CA GLY A 43 14.35 12.52 14.18
C GLY A 43 13.48 11.42 14.83
N MET A 44 12.27 11.17 14.32
CA MET A 44 11.36 10.12 14.78
C MET A 44 11.41 8.89 13.87
N GLU A 45 11.31 7.70 14.46
CA GLU A 45 11.14 6.46 13.70
C GLU A 45 9.67 6.27 13.33
N VAL A 46 9.42 6.02 12.04
CA VAL A 46 8.09 5.85 11.46
C VAL A 46 8.09 4.56 10.64
N CYS A 47 7.09 3.71 10.89
CA CYS A 47 6.85 2.52 10.10
C CYS A 47 6.02 2.87 8.85
N ILE A 48 6.54 2.55 7.66
CA ILE A 48 5.89 2.79 6.37
C ILE A 48 5.90 1.47 5.59
N TYR A 49 4.89 1.22 4.76
CA TYR A 49 4.92 0.05 3.89
C TYR A 49 5.84 0.28 2.69
N ALA A 50 6.63 -0.75 2.36
CA ALA A 50 7.44 -0.86 1.17
C ALA A 50 6.64 -0.48 -0.09
N PRO A 51 7.26 0.11 -1.12
CA PRO A 51 6.56 0.52 -2.33
C PRO A 51 5.78 -0.63 -3.01
N SER A 52 6.36 -1.82 -3.11
CA SER A 52 5.71 -3.02 -3.67
C SER A 52 4.44 -3.40 -2.90
N LYS A 53 4.51 -3.34 -1.56
CA LYS A 53 3.39 -3.59 -0.66
C LYS A 53 2.31 -2.52 -0.78
N THR A 54 2.72 -1.26 -0.84
CA THR A 54 1.81 -0.12 -1.01
C THR A 54 1.00 -0.26 -2.30
N VAL A 55 1.63 -0.61 -3.42
CA VAL A 55 0.90 -0.89 -4.68
C VAL A 55 -0.07 -2.07 -4.51
N ALA A 56 0.36 -3.17 -3.90
CA ALA A 56 -0.53 -4.30 -3.64
C ALA A 56 -1.75 -3.92 -2.78
N ASP A 57 -1.55 -3.07 -1.78
CA ASP A 57 -2.62 -2.55 -0.93
C ASP A 57 -3.56 -1.60 -1.70
N CYS A 58 -3.02 -0.78 -2.62
CA CYS A 58 -3.84 0.05 -3.48
C CYS A 58 -4.84 -0.80 -4.27
N PHE A 59 -4.41 -1.93 -4.85
CA PHE A 59 -5.33 -2.84 -5.51
C PHE A 59 -6.28 -3.55 -4.55
N LYS A 60 -5.81 -3.94 -3.35
CA LYS A 60 -6.64 -4.56 -2.32
C LYS A 60 -7.80 -3.65 -1.89
N TYR A 61 -7.54 -2.36 -1.79
CA TYR A 61 -8.49 -1.34 -1.35
C TYR A 61 -8.95 -0.40 -2.46
N ARG A 62 -8.82 -0.81 -3.74
CA ARG A 62 -9.25 -0.02 -4.92
C ARG A 62 -10.70 0.47 -4.86
N ASN A 63 -11.59 -0.27 -4.21
CA ASN A 63 -12.99 0.15 -4.00
C ASN A 63 -13.14 1.34 -3.03
N LYS A 64 -12.09 1.67 -2.28
CA LYS A 64 -12.03 2.81 -1.36
C LYS A 64 -11.21 3.97 -1.91
N ILE A 65 -10.10 3.68 -2.58
CA ILE A 65 -9.16 4.71 -3.06
C ILE A 65 -9.34 5.10 -4.52
N GLY A 66 -10.03 4.27 -5.32
CA GLY A 66 -10.08 4.40 -6.78
C GLY A 66 -9.15 3.41 -7.49
N LEU A 67 -9.64 2.83 -8.60
CA LEU A 67 -8.84 1.93 -9.43
C LEU A 67 -7.77 2.70 -10.22
N ASP A 68 -8.08 3.92 -10.64
CA ASP A 68 -7.16 4.87 -11.25
C ASP A 68 -5.96 5.14 -10.35
N VAL A 69 -6.18 5.42 -9.06
CA VAL A 69 -5.10 5.62 -8.07
C VAL A 69 -4.21 4.38 -7.96
N ALA A 70 -4.81 3.18 -7.91
CA ALA A 70 -4.04 1.93 -7.86
C ALA A 70 -3.22 1.69 -9.14
N THR A 71 -3.78 2.03 -10.30
CA THR A 71 -3.14 1.87 -11.60
C THR A 71 -1.98 2.86 -11.78
N GLU A 72 -2.16 4.11 -11.38
CA GLU A 72 -1.10 5.13 -11.41
C GLU A 72 0.02 4.81 -10.42
N ALA A 73 -0.31 4.35 -9.21
CA ALA A 73 0.71 3.88 -8.25
C ALA A 73 1.57 2.74 -8.81
N LEU A 74 0.97 1.81 -9.55
CA LEU A 74 1.69 0.73 -10.23
C LEU A 74 2.61 1.27 -11.33
N LYS A 75 2.08 2.12 -12.23
CA LYS A 75 2.85 2.71 -13.35
C LYS A 75 4.01 3.57 -12.85
N GLU A 76 3.74 4.48 -11.92
CA GLU A 76 4.74 5.42 -11.41
C GLU A 76 5.79 4.70 -10.59
N GLY A 77 5.39 3.78 -9.71
CA GLY A 77 6.32 3.00 -8.90
C GLY A 77 7.22 2.11 -9.76
N TRP A 78 6.69 1.51 -10.83
CA TRP A 78 7.48 0.75 -11.81
C TRP A 78 8.46 1.66 -12.56
N ARG A 79 7.97 2.77 -13.14
CA ARG A 79 8.79 3.73 -13.89
C ARG A 79 9.92 4.31 -13.04
N ALA A 80 9.64 4.61 -11.77
CA ALA A 80 10.59 5.14 -10.81
C ALA A 80 11.52 4.07 -10.21
N LYS A 81 11.35 2.79 -10.58
CA LYS A 81 12.11 1.64 -10.06
C LYS A 81 12.05 1.52 -8.54
N CYS A 82 10.89 1.81 -7.95
CA CYS A 82 10.67 1.73 -6.50
C CYS A 82 10.57 0.28 -6.00
N PHE A 83 10.38 -0.69 -6.90
CA PHE A 83 10.32 -2.12 -6.59
C PHE A 83 10.67 -2.95 -7.83
N THR A 84 11.00 -4.22 -7.60
CA THR A 84 11.14 -5.27 -8.62
C THR A 84 9.81 -6.00 -8.85
N MET A 85 9.68 -6.71 -9.98
CA MET A 85 8.49 -7.53 -10.23
C MET A 85 8.34 -8.66 -9.23
N ASP A 86 9.44 -9.26 -8.78
CA ASP A 86 9.38 -10.32 -7.76
C ASP A 86 8.84 -9.79 -6.43
N GLU A 87 9.28 -8.62 -5.98
CA GLU A 87 8.76 -7.96 -4.77
C GLU A 87 7.27 -7.66 -4.91
N LEU A 88 6.84 -7.14 -6.06
CA LEU A 88 5.42 -6.88 -6.33
C LEU A 88 4.60 -8.19 -6.29
N TRP A 89 5.10 -9.27 -6.90
CA TRP A 89 4.40 -10.56 -6.92
C TRP A 89 4.30 -11.20 -5.53
N GLN A 90 5.35 -11.10 -4.72
CA GLN A 90 5.30 -11.55 -3.32
C GLN A 90 4.28 -10.74 -2.51
N ALA A 91 4.31 -9.41 -2.63
CA ALA A 91 3.35 -8.54 -1.97
C ALA A 91 1.90 -8.84 -2.43
N ALA A 92 1.68 -9.01 -3.74
CA ALA A 92 0.39 -9.34 -4.31
C ALA A 92 -0.15 -10.69 -3.80
N LYS A 93 0.73 -11.70 -3.64
CA LYS A 93 0.38 -13.01 -3.06
C LYS A 93 -0.04 -12.88 -1.62
N VAL A 94 0.77 -12.22 -0.79
CA VAL A 94 0.49 -12.01 0.64
C VAL A 94 -0.80 -11.20 0.83
N CYS A 95 -1.04 -10.20 -0.02
CA CYS A 95 -2.26 -9.38 0.00
C CYS A 95 -3.47 -10.03 -0.68
N ARG A 96 -3.32 -11.21 -1.31
CA ARG A 96 -4.36 -11.95 -2.05
C ARG A 96 -4.97 -11.16 -3.22
N VAL A 97 -4.12 -10.46 -3.96
CA VAL A 97 -4.51 -9.60 -5.09
C VAL A 97 -3.79 -9.95 -6.39
N GLN A 98 -3.10 -11.10 -6.48
CA GLN A 98 -2.38 -11.50 -7.70
C GLN A 98 -3.24 -11.44 -8.97
N ASN A 99 -4.39 -12.11 -8.96
CA ASN A 99 -5.31 -12.13 -10.12
C ASN A 99 -5.89 -10.74 -10.45
N ILE A 100 -5.95 -9.84 -9.45
CA ILE A 100 -6.44 -8.48 -9.65
C ILE A 100 -5.37 -7.62 -10.31
N ILE A 101 -4.11 -7.78 -9.90
CA ILE A 101 -2.98 -6.97 -10.38
C ILE A 101 -2.50 -7.44 -11.75
N GLN A 102 -2.55 -8.75 -12.01
CA GLN A 102 -2.03 -9.38 -13.22
C GLN A 102 -2.35 -8.65 -14.53
N PRO A 103 -3.62 -8.35 -14.88
CA PRO A 103 -3.91 -7.69 -16.15
C PRO A 103 -3.26 -6.31 -16.28
N TYR A 104 -3.06 -5.59 -15.16
CA TYR A 104 -2.42 -4.27 -15.18
C TYR A 104 -0.90 -4.37 -15.32
N VAL A 105 -0.29 -5.40 -14.77
CA VAL A 105 1.15 -5.67 -14.96
C VAL A 105 1.43 -6.08 -16.40
N GLU A 106 0.56 -6.91 -17.00
CA GLU A 106 0.69 -7.29 -18.42
C GLU A 106 0.65 -6.07 -19.34
N MET A 107 -0.17 -5.07 -19.02
CA MET A 107 -0.22 -3.79 -19.75
C MET A 107 1.01 -2.90 -19.57
N LEU A 108 1.83 -3.10 -18.54
CA LEU A 108 3.07 -2.32 -18.33
C LEU A 108 4.24 -2.80 -19.20
N VAL A 109 4.22 -4.07 -19.59
CA VAL A 109 5.34 -4.76 -20.27
C VAL A 109 5.12 -4.82 -21.79
N GLN A 110 3.92 -4.47 -22.25
CA GLN A 110 3.60 -4.25 -23.66
C GLN A 110 4.03 -2.85 -24.11
#